data_AF-A0A967D250-F1
#
_entry.id   AF-A0A967D250-F1
#
_cell.length_a   1.000
_cell.length_b   1.000
_cell.length_c   1.000
_cell.angle_alpha   90.00
_cell.angle_beta   90.00
_cell.angle_gamma   90.00
#
_symmetry.space_group_name_H-M   'P 1'
#
loop_
_entity.id
_entity.type
_entity.pdbx_description
1 polymer ?
#
loop_
_entity_poly.entity_id
_entity_poly.type
_entity_poly.pdbx_seq_one_letter_code
_entity_poly.pdbx_strand_id
1 'polypeptide(L)'
;PVSLSDGPDGGLYVVDMHRAVIEHPDWMPVELRSRADLRWGNQAGRIYRIVPADSARSSAQRLNDLSAATDQELVIGLGSGNRWRRMTAGRLLLDRFGQRDAGGQRWLALALRELGPTHQIFVAKSSGCSVRLVTRSTSRLHF
;
A
#
# COMPACT_ATOMS: atom_id res chain seq x y z
N PRO A 1 -15.36 -2.68 -9.08
CA PRO A 1 -14.22 -2.12 -8.31
C PRO A 1 -12.98 -1.94 -9.19
N VAL A 2 -12.39 -0.76 -9.15
CA VAL A 2 -11.20 -0.42 -9.93
C VAL A 2 -9.91 -0.59 -9.15
N SER A 3 -9.97 -0.52 -7.82
CA SER A 3 -8.80 -0.71 -6.96
C SER A 3 -9.21 -1.10 -5.54
N LEU A 4 -8.28 -1.70 -4.82
CA LEU A 4 -8.43 -2.19 -3.47
C LEU A 4 -7.12 -1.98 -2.69
N SER A 5 -7.22 -1.46 -1.47
CA SER A 5 -6.06 -1.21 -0.62
C SER A 5 -6.38 -1.35 0.86
N ASP A 6 -5.41 -1.84 1.64
CA ASP A 6 -5.41 -1.65 3.08
C ASP A 6 -5.24 -0.18 3.45
N GLY A 7 -5.87 0.24 4.55
CA GLY A 7 -5.87 1.63 5.01
C GLY A 7 -5.20 1.86 6.36
N PRO A 8 -4.90 3.13 6.69
CA PRO A 8 -4.18 3.54 7.90
C PRO A 8 -4.84 3.14 9.23
N ASP A 9 -6.15 3.00 9.20
CA ASP A 9 -7.03 2.62 10.30
C ASP A 9 -7.29 1.10 10.37
N GLY A 10 -6.70 0.33 9.46
CA GLY A 10 -6.88 -1.12 9.38
C GLY A 10 -8.12 -1.57 8.59
N GLY A 11 -8.90 -0.63 8.06
CA GLY A 11 -9.99 -0.93 7.14
C GLY A 11 -9.51 -1.29 5.73
N LEU A 12 -10.37 -1.99 4.99
CA LEU A 12 -10.17 -2.29 3.57
C LEU A 12 -10.91 -1.24 2.73
N TYR A 13 -10.16 -0.51 1.91
CA TYR A 13 -10.70 0.53 1.04
C TYR A 13 -10.91 -0.02 -0.36
N VAL A 14 -12.13 0.13 -0.87
CA VAL A 14 -12.52 -0.27 -2.22
C VAL A 14 -12.86 0.98 -3.01
N VAL A 15 -12.15 1.20 -4.10
CA VAL A 15 -12.51 2.24 -5.07
C VAL A 15 -13.38 1.59 -6.12
N ASP A 16 -14.57 2.13 -6.32
CA ASP A 16 -15.52 1.63 -7.30
C ASP A 16 -15.88 2.68 -8.34
N MET A 17 -16.03 2.20 -9.58
CA MET A 17 -16.45 3.00 -10.72
C MET A 17 -17.80 2.48 -11.18
N HIS A 18 -18.82 3.33 -11.11
CA HIS A 18 -20.19 2.96 -11.41
C HIS A 18 -20.62 3.55 -12.76
N ARG A 19 -20.19 2.95 -13.88
CA ARG A 19 -20.50 3.42 -15.24
C ARG A 19 -21.38 2.44 -16.01
N ALA A 20 -22.30 2.95 -16.83
CA ALA A 20 -23.11 2.12 -17.73
C ALA A 20 -22.27 1.45 -18.82
N VAL A 21 -21.27 2.16 -19.34
CA VAL A 21 -20.31 1.66 -20.33
C VAL A 21 -18.89 1.88 -19.81
N ILE A 22 -18.11 0.80 -19.73
CA ILE A 22 -16.74 0.82 -19.20
C ILE A 22 -15.71 1.05 -20.31
N GLU A 23 -16.00 0.56 -21.53
CA GLU A 23 -15.10 0.61 -22.68
C GLU A 23 -14.91 2.02 -23.27
N HIS A 24 -13.79 2.19 -23.98
CA HIS A 24 -13.54 3.41 -24.76
C HIS A 24 -14.31 3.33 -26.11
N PRO A 25 -14.91 4.44 -26.59
CA PRO A 25 -15.69 4.44 -27.84
C PRO A 25 -14.94 3.89 -29.06
N ASP A 26 -13.62 4.08 -29.12
CA ASP A 26 -12.80 3.62 -30.26
C ASP A 26 -12.77 2.08 -30.39
N TRP A 27 -13.00 1.37 -29.29
CA TRP A 27 -13.02 -0.09 -29.26
C TRP A 27 -14.43 -0.68 -29.32
N MET A 28 -15.45 0.17 -29.44
CA MET A 28 -16.83 -0.24 -29.59
C MET A 28 -17.20 -0.36 -31.08
N PRO A 29 -18.12 -1.28 -31.43
CA PRO A 29 -18.79 -1.27 -32.73
C PRO A 29 -19.38 0.11 -33.04
N VAL A 30 -19.33 0.52 -34.31
CA VAL A 30 -19.69 1.88 -34.76
C VAL A 30 -21.11 2.25 -34.34
N GLU A 31 -22.01 1.27 -34.34
CA GLU A 31 -23.42 1.40 -33.99
C GLU A 31 -23.63 1.77 -32.51
N LEU A 32 -22.65 1.49 -31.66
CA LEU A 32 -22.72 1.71 -30.21
C LEU A 32 -21.97 2.99 -29.76
N ARG A 33 -21.21 3.64 -30.66
CA ARG A 33 -20.37 4.81 -30.34
C ARG A 33 -21.14 6.10 -30.08
N SER A 34 -22.40 6.18 -30.48
CA SER A 34 -23.24 7.37 -30.35
C SER A 34 -24.31 7.23 -29.28
N ARG A 35 -24.25 6.19 -28.44
CA ARG A 35 -25.24 6.00 -27.38
C ARG A 35 -25.18 7.14 -26.36
N ALA A 36 -26.35 7.56 -25.90
CA ALA A 36 -26.49 8.64 -24.91
C ALA A 36 -25.94 8.26 -23.51
N ASP A 37 -25.81 6.96 -23.22
CA ASP A 37 -25.43 6.41 -21.91
C ASP A 37 -23.93 6.23 -21.71
N LEU A 38 -23.08 6.54 -22.70
CA LEU A 38 -21.63 6.33 -22.65
C LEU A 38 -20.93 7.00 -21.45
N ARG A 39 -21.54 8.05 -20.89
CA ARG A 39 -21.02 8.80 -19.73
C ARG A 39 -21.89 8.66 -18.48
N TRP A 40 -22.94 7.84 -18.53
CA TRP A 40 -23.81 7.65 -17.37
C TRP A 40 -23.04 7.02 -16.23
N GLY A 41 -23.21 7.61 -15.05
CA GLY A 41 -22.57 7.13 -13.82
C GLY A 41 -21.11 7.58 -13.62
N ASN A 42 -20.55 8.41 -14.50
CA ASN A 42 -19.20 8.97 -14.31
C ASN A 42 -19.01 9.69 -12.96
N GLN A 43 -20.07 10.26 -12.39
CA GLN A 43 -20.07 10.93 -11.08
C GLN A 43 -20.58 10.05 -9.93
N ALA A 44 -20.98 8.80 -10.24
CA ALA A 44 -21.55 7.87 -9.27
C ALA A 44 -20.49 6.98 -8.60
N GLY A 45 -19.20 7.17 -8.89
CA GLY A 45 -18.11 6.46 -8.22
C GLY A 45 -18.16 6.61 -6.70
N ARG A 46 -17.69 5.59 -5.98
CA ARG A 46 -17.68 5.55 -4.52
C ARG A 46 -16.36 4.99 -4.01
N ILE A 47 -15.94 5.47 -2.85
CA ILE A 47 -14.87 4.86 -2.06
C ILE A 47 -15.54 4.25 -0.84
N TYR A 48 -15.56 2.93 -0.78
CA TYR A 48 -16.09 2.20 0.36
C TYR A 48 -14.96 1.91 1.34
N ARG A 49 -15.25 2.10 2.64
CA ARG A 49 -14.38 1.67 3.74
C ARG A 49 -15.07 0.51 4.44
N ILE A 50 -14.47 -0.67 4.36
CA ILE A 50 -14.98 -1.90 4.97
C ILE A 50 -14.23 -2.12 6.28
N VAL A 51 -14.98 -2.26 7.38
CA VAL A 51 -14.48 -2.52 8.72
C VAL A 51 -15.39 -3.54 9.43
N PRO A 52 -14.89 -4.30 10.42
CA PRO A 52 -15.73 -5.18 11.24
C PRO A 52 -16.88 -4.40 11.91
N ALA A 53 -18.08 -5.00 11.97
CA ALA A 53 -19.26 -4.34 12.53
C ALA A 53 -19.07 -3.88 13.98
N ASP A 54 -18.36 -4.69 14.78
CA ASP A 54 -18.06 -4.42 16.19
C ASP A 54 -16.78 -3.63 16.40
N SER A 55 -16.08 -3.24 15.31
CA SER A 55 -15.01 -2.26 15.45
C SER A 55 -15.68 -0.95 15.87
N ALA A 56 -15.48 -0.55 17.13
CA ALA A 56 -15.78 0.81 17.56
C ALA A 56 -15.26 1.71 16.46
N ARG A 57 -16.14 2.49 15.81
CA ARG A 57 -15.80 3.38 14.67
C ARG A 57 -14.59 4.18 15.12
N SER A 58 -13.40 3.66 14.85
CA SER A 58 -12.20 4.18 15.47
C SER A 58 -12.10 5.53 14.82
N SER A 59 -12.31 6.55 15.65
CA SER A 59 -12.71 7.90 15.28
C SER A 59 -11.59 8.49 14.44
N ALA A 60 -11.59 8.15 13.15
CA ALA A 60 -10.48 8.33 12.23
C ALA A 60 -9.14 8.25 12.97
N GLN A 61 -8.94 7.23 13.84
CA GLN A 61 -7.99 7.24 14.97
C GLN A 61 -6.74 8.02 14.58
N ARG A 62 -6.73 9.33 14.93
CA ARG A 62 -6.10 10.44 14.16
C ARG A 62 -5.15 9.85 13.15
N LEU A 63 -5.55 9.70 11.86
CA LEU A 63 -4.71 9.21 10.76
C LEU A 63 -3.26 9.51 11.10
N ASN A 64 -2.57 8.56 11.77
CA ASN A 64 -1.38 8.93 12.54
C ASN A 64 -0.45 9.45 11.47
N ASP A 65 -0.09 10.73 11.53
CA ASP A 65 0.64 11.35 10.46
C ASP A 65 2.05 10.77 10.51
N LEU A 66 2.21 9.60 9.88
CA LEU A 66 3.47 8.89 9.81
C LEU A 66 4.50 9.78 9.11
N SER A 67 4.07 10.78 8.33
CA SER A 67 4.99 11.75 7.75
C SER A 67 5.69 12.59 8.83
N ALA A 68 5.00 12.93 9.92
CA ALA A 68 5.53 13.65 11.07
C ALA A 68 6.18 12.75 12.13
N ALA A 69 6.06 11.43 12.01
CA ALA A 69 6.66 10.49 12.96
C ALA A 69 8.19 10.58 12.98
N THR A 70 8.77 10.42 14.16
CA THR A 70 10.21 10.30 14.37
C THR A 70 10.76 9.00 13.78
N ASP A 71 12.07 8.93 13.54
CA ASP A 71 12.68 7.72 12.97
C ASP A 71 12.49 6.49 13.87
N GLN A 72 12.52 6.68 15.19
CA GLN A 72 12.27 5.61 16.16
C GLN A 72 10.82 5.10 16.07
N GLU A 73 9.84 5.98 15.94
CA GLU A 73 8.43 5.60 15.74
C GLU A 73 8.22 4.87 14.41
N LEU A 74 8.94 5.25 13.35
CA LEU A 74 8.90 4.54 12.08
C LEU A 74 9.49 3.12 12.20
N VAL A 75 10.61 2.94 12.91
CA VAL A 75 11.17 1.60 13.16
C VAL A 75 10.17 0.73 13.95
N ILE A 76 9.53 1.29 14.98
CA ILE A 76 8.45 0.59 15.71
C ILE A 76 7.29 0.23 14.75
N GLY A 77 6.95 1.15 13.83
CA GLY A 77 5.87 0.97 12.85
C GLY A 77 6.07 -0.21 11.91
N LEU A 78 7.30 -0.65 11.67
CA LEU A 78 7.61 -1.82 10.84
C LEU A 78 7.07 -3.13 11.42
N GLY A 79 6.89 -3.22 12.74
CA GLY A 79 6.29 -4.37 13.43
C GLY A 79 4.77 -4.30 13.60
N SER A 80 4.09 -3.29 13.04
CA SER A 80 2.65 -3.10 13.24
C SER A 80 1.84 -4.26 12.66
N GLY A 81 0.75 -4.68 13.30
CA GLY A 81 -0.22 -5.64 12.72
C GLY A 81 -0.92 -5.11 11.45
N ASN A 82 -1.02 -3.79 11.29
CA ASN A 82 -1.60 -3.16 10.11
C ASN A 82 -0.56 -3.08 8.96
N ARG A 83 -0.87 -3.72 7.82
CA ARG A 83 -0.03 -3.72 6.62
C ARG A 83 0.28 -2.30 6.12
N TRP A 84 -0.68 -1.40 6.13
CA TRP A 84 -0.53 -0.03 5.64
C TRP A 84 0.55 0.70 6.43
N ARG A 85 0.52 0.54 7.76
CA ARG A 85 1.50 1.14 8.67
C ARG A 85 2.89 0.57 8.44
N ARG A 86 3.03 -0.74 8.29
CA ARG A 86 4.33 -1.38 8.02
C ARG A 86 4.94 -0.89 6.72
N MET A 87 4.16 -0.92 5.64
CA MET A 87 4.63 -0.53 4.30
C MET A 87 4.95 0.97 4.25
N THR A 88 4.10 1.81 4.83
CA THR A 88 4.31 3.27 4.87
C THR A 88 5.53 3.62 5.71
N ALA A 89 5.73 2.98 6.87
CA ALA A 89 6.92 3.21 7.69
C ALA A 89 8.21 2.79 6.95
N GLY A 90 8.21 1.63 6.29
CA GLY A 90 9.34 1.17 5.48
C GLY A 90 9.65 2.11 4.32
N ARG A 91 8.63 2.57 3.59
CA ARG A 91 8.78 3.58 2.54
C ARG A 91 9.39 4.87 3.09
N LEU A 92 8.87 5.40 4.20
CA LEU A 92 9.37 6.65 4.78
C LEU A 92 10.81 6.53 5.28
N LEU A 93 11.19 5.39 5.86
CA LEU A 93 12.59 5.12 6.22
C LEU A 93 13.48 5.04 4.98
N LEU A 94 13.03 4.40 3.90
CA LEU A 94 13.73 4.38 2.61
C LEU A 94 13.84 5.79 2.01
N ASP A 95 12.80 6.60 2.07
CA ASP A 95 12.81 7.97 1.57
C ASP A 95 13.79 8.85 2.38
N ARG A 96 13.87 8.66 3.70
CA ARG A 96 14.76 9.42 4.61
C ARG A 96 16.22 8.98 4.57
N PHE A 97 16.48 7.69 4.37
CA PHE A 97 17.80 7.08 4.55
C PHE A 97 18.33 6.29 3.34
N GLY A 98 17.47 5.88 2.41
CA GLY A 98 17.83 5.04 1.27
C GLY A 98 18.71 5.73 0.23
N GLN A 99 18.64 7.05 0.13
CA GLN A 99 19.52 7.87 -0.73
C GLN A 99 20.65 8.57 0.05
N ARG A 100 20.80 8.30 1.35
CA ARG A 100 21.94 8.83 2.11
C ARG A 100 23.23 8.09 1.71
N ASP A 101 24.33 8.55 2.31
CA ASP A 101 25.63 7.89 2.27
C ASP A 101 25.59 6.41 2.69
N ALA A 102 26.71 5.71 2.53
CA ALA A 102 26.86 4.31 2.91
C ALA A 102 26.51 4.04 4.39
N GLY A 103 26.61 5.05 5.26
CA GLY A 103 26.23 4.97 6.66
C GLY A 103 24.72 4.84 6.84
N GLY A 104 23.93 5.69 6.18
CA GLY A 104 22.47 5.65 6.21
C GLY A 104 21.90 4.35 5.63
N GLN A 105 22.49 3.86 4.54
CA GLN A 105 22.09 2.58 3.94
C GLN A 105 22.41 1.40 4.87
N ARG A 106 23.56 1.42 5.55
CA ARG A 106 23.97 0.38 6.50
C ARG A 106 23.08 0.38 7.75
N TRP A 107 22.72 1.55 8.26
CA TRP A 107 21.79 1.68 9.38
C TRP A 107 20.42 1.10 9.04
N LEU A 108 19.88 1.44 7.86
CA LEU A 108 18.59 0.91 7.41
C LEU A 108 18.64 -0.62 7.25
N ALA A 109 19.72 -1.16 6.69
CA ALA A 109 19.89 -2.60 6.56
C ALA A 109 19.95 -3.33 7.92
N LEU A 110 20.57 -2.73 8.95
CA LEU A 110 20.62 -3.27 10.30
C LEU A 110 19.23 -3.20 10.98
N ALA A 111 18.55 -2.06 10.89
CA ALA A 111 17.22 -1.88 11.46
C ALA A 111 16.20 -2.88 10.90
N LEU A 112 16.25 -3.13 9.59
CA LEU A 112 15.39 -4.11 8.92
C LEU A 112 15.72 -5.57 9.30
N ARG A 113 16.96 -5.85 9.73
CA ARG A 113 17.42 -7.20 10.10
C ARG A 113 16.95 -7.63 11.49
N GLU A 114 16.87 -6.69 12.43
CA GLU A 114 16.38 -6.93 13.80
C GLU A 114 14.88 -7.24 13.86
N LEU A 115 14.11 -6.89 12.82
CA LEU A 115 12.65 -7.02 12.79
C LEU A 115 12.13 -8.39 12.32
N GLY A 116 13.02 -9.34 12.02
CA GLY A 116 12.68 -10.72 11.71
C GLY A 116 12.00 -10.97 10.34
N PRO A 117 11.95 -12.23 9.89
CA PRO A 117 11.62 -12.63 8.51
C PRO A 117 10.13 -12.51 8.11
N THR A 118 9.25 -12.01 8.98
CA THR A 118 7.81 -11.89 8.70
C THR A 118 7.45 -10.77 7.72
N HIS A 119 8.44 -9.98 7.30
CA HIS A 119 8.24 -8.72 6.61
C HIS A 119 8.80 -8.81 5.18
N GLN A 120 7.92 -9.05 4.20
CA GLN A 120 8.25 -8.85 2.79
C GLN A 120 8.48 -7.36 2.51
N ILE A 121 9.69 -6.87 2.78
CA ILE A 121 10.13 -5.55 2.34
C ILE A 121 11.03 -5.78 1.12
N PHE A 122 10.45 -5.55 -0.06
CA PHE A 122 11.21 -5.58 -1.31
C PHE A 122 11.98 -4.26 -1.46
N VAL A 123 13.30 -4.30 -1.29
CA VAL A 123 14.19 -3.22 -1.71
C VAL A 123 14.68 -3.56 -3.13
N ALA A 124 14.11 -2.90 -4.13
CA ALA A 124 14.61 -2.95 -5.51
C ALA A 124 15.83 -2.03 -5.65
N LYS A 125 16.86 -2.55 -6.32
CA LYS A 125 18.22 -1.99 -6.39
C LYS A 125 18.37 -1.05 -7.59
N SER A 126 19.06 0.08 -7.43
CA SER A 126 19.75 0.74 -8.55
C SER A 126 21.27 0.55 -8.40
N SER A 127 21.93 0.32 -9.52
CA SER A 127 23.26 -0.28 -9.69
C SER A 127 24.42 0.59 -9.22
N GLY A 128 25.35 -0.02 -8.45
CA GLY A 128 26.69 0.54 -8.22
C GLY A 128 27.53 -0.21 -7.18
N CYS A 129 26.96 -0.52 -6.01
CA CYS A 129 27.66 -1.27 -4.96
C CYS A 129 26.67 -2.20 -4.25
N SER A 130 27.04 -3.48 -4.08
CA SER A 130 26.06 -4.56 -4.02
C SER A 130 25.25 -4.66 -2.73
N VAL A 131 23.92 -4.58 -2.85
CA VAL A 131 22.95 -5.18 -1.91
C VAL A 131 22.24 -6.37 -2.57
N ARG A 132 22.12 -7.49 -1.85
CA ARG A 132 21.40 -8.70 -2.24
C ARG A 132 20.56 -9.16 -1.06
N LEU A 133 19.23 -9.14 -1.21
CA LEU A 133 18.28 -9.73 -0.27
C LEU A 133 17.75 -11.02 -0.89
N VAL A 134 17.87 -12.13 -0.16
CA VAL A 134 17.35 -13.44 -0.54
C VAL A 134 16.37 -13.86 0.53
N THR A 135 15.12 -14.13 0.15
CA THR A 135 14.11 -14.70 1.04
C THR A 135 13.90 -16.17 0.68
N ARG A 136 14.01 -17.07 1.66
CA ARG A 136 13.57 -18.46 1.54
C ARG A 136 12.32 -18.61 2.41
N SER A 137 11.19 -18.90 1.77
CA SER A 137 9.96 -19.27 2.46
C SER A 137 10.06 -20.72 2.94
N THR A 138 9.90 -20.94 4.23
CA THR A 138 9.54 -22.27 4.76
C THR A 138 8.26 -22.13 5.55
N SER A 139 7.14 -22.13 4.84
CA SER A 139 5.85 -22.52 5.40
C SER A 139 5.28 -23.62 4.52
N ARG A 140 5.46 -24.88 4.96
CA ARG A 140 4.61 -25.99 4.51
C ARG A 140 3.20 -25.64 4.94
N LEU A 141 2.33 -25.38 3.97
CA LEU A 141 0.89 -25.41 4.18
C LEU A 141 0.50 -26.87 4.35
N HIS A 142 0.08 -27.25 5.56
CA HIS A 142 -0.79 -28.40 5.74
C HIS A 142 -2.19 -27.95 5.32
N PHE A 143 -2.68 -28.54 4.23
CA PHE A 143 -4.10 -28.56 3.88
C PHE A 143 -4.81 -29.62 4.70
#